data_AF-A0A091BLE5-F1
#
_entry.id   AF-A0A091BLE5-F1
#
_cell.length_a   1.000
_cell.length_b   1.000
_cell.length_c   1.000
_cell.angle_alpha   90.00
_cell.angle_beta   90.00
_cell.angle_gamma   90.00
#
_symmetry.space_group_name_H-M   'P 1'
#
loop_
_entity.id
_entity.type
_entity.pdbx_description
1 polymer ?
#
loop_
_entity_poly.entity_id
_entity_poly.type
_entity_poly.pdbx_seq_one_letter_code
_entity_poly.pdbx_strand_id
1 'polypeptide(L)'
;MAEILTHPAFAVVPDQPKAPIAPTAVDEFVAECRQRFINHHTARGFTASYTQGCLDCLHKILRWTGKTIVEIGEKDYEAWCAALGKEGVARNTQRTYQSRLRQVLIFLYGQADIQNDAQRILGRRITLFAHRGNSLVHKVVDETQGKRRPPTYEEVDQFFGAIDTEIERVEIEHPRRLLDLLRDKAMFYAMYVQGVRLDELCASLPPSRSSTICTRFMMATFARSSRRWRCLAARSSRCLARKL
;
A
#
# COMPACT_ATOMS: atom_id res chain seq x y z
N MET A 1 -19.20 -58.22 -18.19
CA MET A 1 -19.21 -56.79 -17.81
C MET A 1 -17.83 -56.40 -17.32
N ALA A 2 -17.09 -55.63 -18.12
CA ALA A 2 -16.07 -54.63 -17.72
C ALA A 2 -15.29 -54.23 -18.99
N GLU A 3 -15.84 -53.29 -19.74
CA GLU A 3 -15.19 -52.68 -20.91
C GLU A 3 -14.29 -51.55 -20.39
N ILE A 4 -12.97 -51.74 -20.46
CA ILE A 4 -11.98 -50.77 -19.99
C ILE A 4 -11.84 -49.70 -21.08
N LEU A 5 -12.34 -48.50 -20.79
CA LEU A 5 -12.18 -47.32 -21.64
C LEU A 5 -10.70 -46.92 -21.74
N THR A 6 -10.06 -47.23 -22.86
CA THR A 6 -8.78 -46.65 -23.28
C THR A 6 -8.96 -45.15 -23.54
N HIS A 7 -8.50 -44.31 -22.62
CA HIS A 7 -8.35 -42.87 -22.87
C HIS A 7 -7.25 -42.65 -23.93
N PRO A 8 -7.45 -41.76 -24.92
CA PRO A 8 -6.41 -41.43 -25.87
C PRO A 8 -5.26 -40.74 -25.14
N ALA A 9 -4.04 -41.26 -25.32
CA ALA A 9 -2.82 -40.66 -24.82
C ALA A 9 -2.73 -39.20 -25.28
N PHE A 10 -2.67 -38.26 -24.33
CA PHE A 10 -2.31 -36.87 -24.61
C PHE A 10 -0.93 -36.87 -25.28
N ALA A 11 -0.89 -36.60 -26.58
CA ALA A 11 0.37 -36.42 -27.28
C ALA A 11 1.09 -35.23 -26.64
N VAL A 12 2.20 -35.50 -25.94
CA VAL A 12 3.13 -34.48 -25.48
C VAL A 12 3.73 -33.87 -26.75
N VAL A 13 3.26 -32.69 -27.13
CA VAL A 13 3.82 -31.94 -28.25
C VAL A 13 5.30 -31.66 -27.90
N PRO A 14 6.26 -32.12 -28.71
CA PRO A 14 7.67 -31.89 -28.44
C PRO A 14 7.94 -30.38 -28.44
N ASP A 15 8.62 -29.92 -27.38
CA ASP A 15 9.03 -28.53 -27.18
C ASP A 15 9.99 -28.14 -28.31
N GLN A 16 9.48 -27.44 -29.32
CA GLN A 16 10.28 -26.92 -30.43
C GLN A 16 11.23 -25.85 -29.85
N PRO A 17 12.53 -25.87 -30.17
CA PRO A 17 13.47 -24.87 -29.70
C PRO A 17 13.06 -23.50 -30.26
N LYS A 18 12.50 -22.67 -29.37
CA LYS A 18 11.96 -21.36 -29.72
C LYS A 18 13.10 -20.41 -30.08
N ALA A 19 13.00 -19.81 -31.27
CA ALA A 19 13.93 -18.79 -31.74
C ALA A 19 14.11 -17.68 -30.68
N PRO A 20 15.31 -17.08 -30.55
CA PRO A 20 15.56 -16.02 -29.58
C PRO A 20 14.60 -14.86 -29.86
N ILE A 21 13.72 -14.58 -28.90
CA ILE A 21 12.75 -13.49 -28.98
C ILE A 21 13.53 -12.18 -28.96
N ALA A 22 13.23 -11.28 -29.91
CA ALA A 22 13.82 -9.95 -29.91
C ALA A 22 13.50 -9.24 -28.58
N PRO A 23 14.48 -8.62 -27.90
CA PRO A 23 14.28 -8.01 -26.58
C PRO A 23 13.16 -6.97 -26.55
N THR A 24 12.91 -6.29 -27.68
CA THR A 24 11.83 -5.32 -27.84
C THR A 24 10.43 -5.90 -27.64
N ALA A 25 10.17 -7.13 -28.09
CA ALA A 25 8.85 -7.76 -27.98
C ALA A 25 8.48 -8.11 -26.53
N VAL A 26 9.47 -8.39 -25.69
CA VAL A 26 9.27 -8.65 -24.25
C VAL A 26 8.92 -7.36 -23.53
N ASP A 27 9.64 -6.28 -23.81
CA ASP A 27 9.41 -4.97 -23.20
C ASP A 27 8.03 -4.41 -23.57
N GLU A 28 7.61 -4.57 -24.82
CA GLU A 28 6.27 -4.21 -25.29
C GLU A 28 5.17 -4.99 -24.56
N PHE A 29 5.32 -6.31 -24.42
CA PHE A 29 4.38 -7.15 -23.68
C PHE A 29 4.25 -6.73 -22.21
N VAL A 30 5.37 -6.42 -21.56
CA VAL A 30 5.38 -5.95 -20.17
C VAL A 30 4.69 -4.59 -20.05
N ALA A 31 4.96 -3.65 -20.97
CA ALA A 31 4.32 -2.35 -21.00
C ALA A 31 2.80 -2.47 -21.19
N GLU A 32 2.36 -3.38 -22.07
CA GLU A 32 0.96 -3.66 -22.30
C GLU A 32 0.28 -4.26 -21.06
N CYS A 33 0.88 -5.30 -20.45
CA CYS A 33 0.37 -5.91 -19.23
C CYS A 33 0.20 -4.87 -18.11
N ARG A 34 1.19 -3.97 -17.97
CA ARG A 34 1.14 -2.85 -17.01
C ARG A 34 -0.05 -1.93 -17.29
N GLN A 35 -0.24 -1.52 -18.54
CA GLN A 35 -1.33 -0.62 -18.91
C GLN A 35 -2.70 -1.28 -18.69
N ARG A 36 -2.86 -2.55 -19.06
CA ARG A 36 -4.08 -3.33 -18.83
C ARG A 36 -4.40 -3.42 -17.33
N PHE A 37 -3.38 -3.66 -16.48
CA PHE A 37 -3.56 -3.68 -15.03
C PHE A 37 -3.99 -2.33 -14.46
N ILE A 38 -3.38 -1.24 -14.95
CA ILE A 38 -3.77 0.13 -14.56
C ILE A 38 -5.24 0.38 -14.91
N ASN A 39 -5.66 0.06 -16.13
CA ASN A 39 -7.05 0.22 -16.56
C ASN A 39 -8.02 -0.61 -15.71
N HIS A 40 -7.65 -1.85 -15.38
CA HIS A 40 -8.44 -2.74 -14.53
C HIS A 40 -8.65 -2.19 -13.11
N HIS A 41 -7.62 -1.58 -12.53
CA HIS A 41 -7.69 -0.95 -11.21
C HIS A 41 -8.47 0.38 -11.24
N THR A 42 -8.25 1.21 -12.26
CA THR A 42 -8.98 2.46 -12.45
C THR A 42 -10.48 2.20 -12.59
N ALA A 43 -10.88 1.18 -13.36
CA ALA A 43 -12.28 0.78 -13.50
C ALA A 43 -12.94 0.35 -12.17
N ARG A 44 -12.16 -0.03 -11.16
CA ARG A 44 -12.63 -0.41 -9.82
C ARG A 44 -12.54 0.72 -8.80
N GLY A 45 -12.13 1.92 -9.21
CA GLY A 45 -11.98 3.07 -8.32
C GLY A 45 -10.76 3.01 -7.40
N PHE A 46 -9.76 2.17 -7.69
CA PHE A 46 -8.49 2.22 -6.95
C PHE A 46 -7.71 3.49 -7.27
N THR A 47 -7.04 4.04 -6.25
CA THR A 47 -6.18 5.21 -6.45
C THR A 47 -4.91 4.86 -7.23
N ALA A 48 -4.40 5.80 -8.03
CA ALA A 48 -3.17 5.61 -8.80
C ALA A 48 -1.98 5.22 -7.91
N SER A 49 -1.89 5.80 -6.70
CA SER A 49 -0.83 5.46 -5.73
C SER A 49 -0.91 4.01 -5.25
N TYR A 50 -2.13 3.47 -5.10
CA TYR A 50 -2.32 2.09 -4.69
C TYR A 50 -1.91 1.13 -5.82
N THR A 51 -2.36 1.41 -7.04
CA THR A 51 -2.02 0.64 -8.25
C THR A 51 -0.52 0.62 -8.50
N GLN A 52 0.14 1.78 -8.45
CA GLN A 52 1.59 1.87 -8.59
C GLN A 52 2.30 1.09 -7.47
N GLY A 53 1.81 1.20 -6.22
CA GLY A 53 2.34 0.41 -5.12
C GLY A 53 2.22 -1.10 -5.30
N CYS A 54 1.29 -1.58 -6.13
CA CYS A 54 1.20 -3.00 -6.50
C CYS A 54 2.26 -3.40 -7.53
N LEU A 55 2.42 -2.58 -8.57
CA LEU A 55 3.47 -2.77 -9.58
C LEU A 55 4.87 -2.70 -8.97
N ASP A 56 5.11 -1.79 -8.03
CA ASP A 56 6.37 -1.66 -7.32
C ASP A 56 6.72 -2.94 -6.54
N CYS A 57 5.72 -3.63 -5.99
CA CYS A 57 5.93 -4.91 -5.31
C CYS A 57 6.35 -6.01 -6.29
N LEU A 58 5.75 -6.05 -7.48
CA LEU A 58 6.16 -6.96 -8.55
C LEU A 58 7.60 -6.66 -9.00
N HIS A 59 7.93 -5.40 -9.26
CA HIS A 59 9.31 -5.03 -9.61
C HIS A 59 10.31 -5.37 -8.51
N LYS A 60 9.91 -5.24 -7.23
CA LYS A 60 10.78 -5.58 -6.10
C LYS A 60 11.13 -7.06 -6.07
N ILE A 61 10.17 -7.97 -6.29
CA ILE A 61 10.46 -9.41 -6.32
C ILE A 61 11.26 -9.78 -7.57
N LEU A 62 10.92 -9.25 -8.74
CA LEU A 62 11.67 -9.49 -9.99
C LEU A 62 13.13 -9.06 -9.88
N ARG A 63 13.37 -7.87 -9.28
CA ARG A 63 14.73 -7.38 -9.03
C ARG A 63 15.49 -8.22 -8.01
N TRP A 64 14.79 -8.76 -7.01
CA TRP A 64 15.41 -9.59 -5.97
C TRP A 64 15.78 -10.99 -6.51
N THR A 65 14.92 -11.60 -7.32
CA THR A 65 15.17 -12.91 -7.92
C THR A 65 16.11 -12.85 -9.12
N GLY A 66 16.12 -11.72 -9.85
CA GLY A 66 16.78 -11.61 -11.16
C GLY A 66 16.09 -12.43 -12.26
N LYS A 67 14.88 -12.95 -11.99
CA LYS A 67 14.10 -13.81 -12.88
C LYS A 67 12.94 -13.06 -13.52
N THR A 68 12.45 -13.55 -14.65
CA THR A 68 11.22 -13.06 -15.25
C THR A 68 9.99 -13.60 -14.53
N ILE A 69 8.82 -13.00 -14.76
CA ILE A 69 7.57 -13.36 -14.07
C ILE A 69 7.13 -14.81 -14.32
N VAL A 70 7.48 -15.40 -15.46
CA VAL A 70 7.14 -16.78 -15.83
C VAL A 70 8.09 -17.82 -15.23
N GLU A 71 9.26 -17.40 -14.76
CA GLU A 71 10.27 -18.27 -14.16
C GLU A 71 10.16 -18.34 -12.63
N ILE A 72 9.48 -17.38 -12.01
CA ILE A 72 9.27 -17.36 -10.57
C ILE A 72 8.32 -18.49 -10.18
N GLY A 73 8.80 -19.37 -9.30
CA GLY A 73 7.99 -20.40 -8.66
C GLY A 73 7.64 -20.07 -7.22
N GLU A 74 6.91 -20.99 -6.58
CA GLU A 74 6.53 -20.89 -5.16
C GLU A 74 7.76 -20.80 -4.24
N LYS A 75 8.80 -21.60 -4.51
CA LYS A 75 10.05 -21.59 -3.72
C LYS A 75 10.75 -20.24 -3.74
N ASP A 76 10.76 -19.55 -4.89
CA ASP A 76 11.36 -18.22 -5.02
C ASP A 76 10.58 -17.18 -4.21
N TYR A 77 9.25 -17.28 -4.23
CA TYR A 77 8.37 -16.41 -3.46
C TYR A 77 8.52 -16.61 -1.94
N GLU A 78 8.59 -17.86 -1.47
CA GLU A 78 8.84 -18.16 -0.06
C GLU A 78 10.22 -17.66 0.39
N ALA A 79 11.24 -17.85 -0.44
CA ALA A 79 12.58 -17.35 -0.18
C ALA A 79 12.61 -15.81 -0.08
N TRP A 80 11.90 -15.12 -0.97
CA TRP A 80 11.73 -13.66 -0.91
C TRP A 80 11.00 -13.22 0.37
N CYS A 81 9.92 -13.91 0.74
CA CYS A 81 9.19 -13.64 1.99
C CYS A 81 10.08 -13.82 3.23
N ALA A 82 10.88 -14.90 3.26
CA ALA A 82 11.84 -15.14 4.33
C ALA A 82 12.93 -14.05 4.38
N ALA A 83 13.42 -13.60 3.23
CA ALA A 83 14.39 -12.51 3.13
C ALA A 83 13.84 -11.19 3.71
N LEU A 84 12.60 -10.82 3.39
CA LEU A 84 11.95 -9.64 3.98
C LEU A 84 11.88 -9.70 5.51
N GLY A 85 11.68 -10.90 6.06
CA GLY A 85 11.75 -11.14 7.51
C GLY A 85 13.14 -10.91 8.09
N LYS A 86 14.17 -11.44 7.43
CA LYS A 86 15.58 -11.28 7.85
C LYS A 86 16.06 -9.82 7.77
N GLU A 87 15.56 -9.06 6.79
CA GLU A 87 15.83 -7.62 6.63
C GLU A 87 15.14 -6.75 7.70
N GLY A 88 14.34 -7.33 8.60
CA GLY A 88 13.66 -6.60 9.66
C GLY A 88 12.46 -5.78 9.18
N VAL A 89 11.90 -6.08 8.01
CA VAL A 89 10.67 -5.44 7.54
C VAL A 89 9.53 -5.79 8.50
N ALA A 90 8.75 -4.81 8.93
CA ALA A 90 7.61 -5.05 9.81
C ALA A 90 6.61 -6.03 9.16
N ARG A 91 6.06 -6.98 9.91
CA ARG A 91 5.12 -8.00 9.40
C ARG A 91 3.89 -7.39 8.71
N ASN A 92 3.36 -6.28 9.21
CA ASN A 92 2.27 -5.56 8.52
C ASN A 92 2.70 -5.06 7.13
N THR A 93 3.94 -4.57 6.99
CA THR A 93 4.50 -4.15 5.70
C THR A 93 4.74 -5.34 4.79
N GLN A 94 5.28 -6.45 5.31
CA GLN A 94 5.44 -7.71 4.55
C GLN A 94 4.09 -8.19 3.99
N ARG A 95 3.05 -8.23 4.84
CA ARG A 95 1.69 -8.61 4.44
C ARG A 95 1.14 -7.68 3.36
N THR A 96 1.38 -6.38 3.48
CA THR A 96 1.00 -5.40 2.46
C THR A 96 1.66 -5.72 1.11
N TYR A 97 2.96 -6.02 1.10
CA TYR A 97 3.66 -6.41 -0.12
C TYR A 97 3.11 -7.70 -0.73
N GLN A 98 2.89 -8.73 0.08
CA GLN A 98 2.34 -10.02 -0.35
C GLN A 98 0.92 -9.86 -0.93
N SER A 99 0.06 -9.08 -0.26
CA SER A 99 -1.31 -8.81 -0.73
C SER A 99 -1.33 -8.06 -2.06
N ARG A 100 -0.50 -7.01 -2.17
CA ARG A 100 -0.36 -6.21 -3.39
C ARG A 100 0.19 -7.01 -4.57
N LEU A 101 1.23 -7.81 -4.33
CA LEU A 101 1.78 -8.70 -5.35
C LEU A 101 0.73 -9.70 -5.84
N ARG A 102 -0.03 -10.30 -4.92
CA ARG A 102 -1.10 -11.23 -5.26
C ARG A 102 -2.16 -10.59 -6.16
N GLN A 103 -2.54 -9.33 -5.94
CA GLN A 103 -3.52 -8.65 -6.80
C GLN A 103 -3.05 -8.57 -8.26
N VAL A 104 -1.77 -8.26 -8.47
CA VAL A 104 -1.19 -8.26 -9.82
C VAL A 104 -1.21 -9.66 -10.42
N LEU A 105 -0.79 -10.68 -9.65
CA LEU A 105 -0.73 -12.05 -10.15
C LEU A 105 -2.11 -12.64 -10.45
N ILE A 106 -3.12 -12.37 -9.62
CA ILE A 106 -4.51 -12.80 -9.88
C ILE A 106 -5.01 -12.18 -11.18
N PHE A 107 -4.73 -10.90 -11.41
CA PHE A 107 -5.11 -10.23 -12.65
C PHE A 107 -4.45 -10.89 -13.87
N LEU A 108 -3.12 -11.06 -13.84
CA LEU A 108 -2.38 -11.65 -14.95
C LEU A 108 -2.77 -13.12 -15.19
N TYR A 109 -2.98 -13.89 -14.13
CA TYR A 109 -3.40 -15.29 -14.18
C TYR A 109 -4.83 -15.45 -14.72
N GLY A 110 -5.74 -14.54 -14.35
CA GLY A 110 -7.17 -14.65 -14.67
C GLY A 110 -7.53 -14.31 -16.11
N GLN A 111 -6.67 -13.63 -16.88
CA GLN A 111 -6.95 -13.26 -18.27
C GLN A 111 -6.34 -14.24 -19.27
N ALA A 112 -7.20 -14.96 -19.99
CA ALA A 112 -6.79 -15.95 -21.00
C ALA A 112 -5.91 -15.35 -22.11
N ASP A 113 -6.23 -14.14 -22.57
CA ASP A 113 -5.45 -13.46 -23.63
C ASP A 113 -4.01 -13.21 -23.19
N ILE A 114 -3.83 -12.72 -21.96
CA ILE A 114 -2.51 -12.48 -21.37
C ILE A 114 -1.75 -13.80 -21.22
N GLN A 115 -2.41 -14.89 -20.85
CA GLN A 115 -1.78 -16.21 -20.76
C GLN A 115 -1.32 -16.74 -22.12
N ASN A 116 -2.13 -16.53 -23.17
CA ASN A 116 -1.80 -16.93 -24.52
C ASN A 116 -0.62 -16.10 -25.07
N ASP A 117 -0.63 -14.79 -24.83
CA ASP A 117 0.48 -13.91 -25.20
C ASP A 117 1.75 -14.24 -24.41
N ALA A 118 1.67 -14.54 -23.11
CA ALA A 118 2.80 -14.99 -22.33
C ALA A 118 3.39 -16.30 -22.89
N GLN A 119 2.55 -17.28 -23.24
CA GLN A 119 3.03 -18.51 -23.88
C GLN A 119 3.69 -18.23 -25.24
N ARG A 120 3.06 -17.39 -26.07
CA ARG A 120 3.53 -17.03 -27.41
C ARG A 120 4.82 -16.23 -27.39
N ILE A 121 4.97 -15.29 -26.46
CA ILE A 121 6.12 -14.37 -26.37
C ILE A 121 7.19 -14.95 -25.45
N LEU A 122 6.87 -15.29 -24.21
CA LEU A 122 7.83 -15.77 -23.21
C LEU A 122 8.05 -17.30 -23.23
N GLY A 123 7.22 -18.04 -23.96
CA GLY A 123 7.36 -19.51 -24.08
C GLY A 123 6.77 -20.28 -22.90
N ARG A 124 6.25 -19.58 -21.89
CA ARG A 124 5.64 -20.15 -20.69
C ARG A 124 4.44 -19.32 -20.25
N ARG A 125 3.46 -19.99 -19.66
CA ARG A 125 2.32 -19.36 -18.99
C ARG A 125 2.73 -18.77 -17.63
N ILE A 126 2.02 -17.72 -17.21
CA ILE A 126 2.25 -17.11 -15.90
C ILE A 126 1.56 -17.98 -14.86
N THR A 127 2.27 -18.34 -13.80
CA THR A 127 1.72 -19.15 -12.71
C THR A 127 1.34 -18.27 -11.52
N LEU A 128 0.28 -18.66 -10.80
CA LEU A 128 -0.09 -18.01 -9.54
C LEU A 128 0.75 -18.59 -8.39
N PHE A 129 1.96 -18.07 -8.20
CA PHE A 129 2.85 -18.55 -7.14
C PHE A 129 2.56 -17.94 -5.76
N ALA A 130 1.83 -16.83 -5.65
CA ALA A 130 1.49 -16.21 -4.36
C ALA A 130 0.05 -16.52 -3.95
N HIS A 131 -0.17 -17.58 -3.17
CA HIS A 131 -1.48 -17.95 -2.65
C HIS A 131 -1.63 -17.58 -1.17
N ARG A 132 -2.78 -17.92 -0.57
CA ARG A 132 -3.03 -17.63 0.85
C ARG A 132 -2.20 -18.52 1.77
N GLY A 133 -1.96 -19.77 1.37
CA GLY A 133 -1.24 -20.78 2.16
C GLY A 133 0.25 -20.47 2.38
N ASN A 134 0.93 -19.88 1.41
CA ASN A 134 2.35 -19.53 1.48
C ASN A 134 2.60 -18.06 1.88
N SER A 135 1.59 -17.39 2.42
CA SER A 135 1.67 -15.97 2.80
C SER A 135 1.40 -15.80 4.29
N LEU A 136 1.85 -14.67 4.84
CA LEU A 136 1.67 -14.37 6.25
C LEU A 136 0.18 -14.35 6.60
N VAL A 137 -0.22 -15.29 7.45
CA VAL A 137 -1.58 -15.34 7.99
C VAL A 137 -1.84 -14.05 8.75
N HIS A 138 -3.06 -13.51 8.57
CA HIS A 138 -3.58 -12.45 9.41
C HIS A 138 -3.85 -13.01 10.81
N LYS A 139 -2.80 -13.28 11.61
CA LYS A 139 -3.00 -13.43 13.05
C LYS A 139 -3.45 -12.06 13.56
N VAL A 140 -4.63 -12.04 14.15
CA VAL A 140 -5.34 -10.87 14.72
C VAL A 140 -4.61 -10.29 15.95
N VAL A 141 -3.37 -10.70 16.21
CA VAL A 141 -2.55 -10.06 17.23
C VAL A 141 -2.14 -8.72 16.65
N ASP A 142 -2.95 -7.71 16.96
CA ASP A 142 -2.70 -6.33 16.64
C ASP A 142 -1.28 -5.97 17.12
N GLU A 143 -0.32 -5.90 16.20
CA GLU A 143 1.09 -5.59 16.51
C GLU A 143 1.25 -4.16 17.06
N THR A 144 0.17 -3.39 17.03
CA THR A 144 0.05 -2.06 17.63
C THR A 144 -0.41 -2.11 19.08
N GLN A 145 -1.04 -3.20 19.56
CA GLN A 145 -1.32 -3.40 20.98
C GLN A 145 0.02 -3.49 21.73
N GLY A 146 0.36 -2.41 22.41
CA GLY A 146 1.57 -2.27 23.22
C GLY A 146 2.57 -1.23 22.73
N LYS A 147 2.55 -0.82 21.45
CA LYS A 147 3.49 0.22 20.94
C LYS A 147 2.96 1.65 21.10
N ARG A 148 1.64 1.82 21.13
CA ARG A 148 0.99 3.11 21.37
C ARG A 148 -0.16 2.89 22.34
N ARG A 149 0.04 3.23 23.61
CA ARG A 149 -1.07 3.27 24.57
C ARG A 149 -2.00 4.42 24.20
N PRO A 150 -3.33 4.25 24.34
CA PRO A 150 -4.24 5.38 24.36
C PRO A 150 -3.81 6.41 25.43
N PRO A 151 -4.06 7.71 25.22
CA PRO A 151 -3.86 8.71 26.26
C PRO A 151 -4.80 8.40 27.43
N THR A 152 -4.33 8.69 28.65
CA THR A 152 -5.16 8.65 29.86
C THR A 152 -6.11 9.85 29.88
N TYR A 153 -7.15 9.79 30.72
CA TYR A 153 -8.07 10.91 30.89
C TYR A 153 -7.34 12.19 31.32
N GLU A 154 -6.39 12.09 32.25
CA GLU A 154 -5.56 13.22 32.70
C GLU A 154 -4.73 13.83 31.57
N GLU A 155 -4.14 13.01 30.69
CA GLU A 155 -3.39 13.51 29.54
C GLU A 155 -4.27 14.20 28.50
N VAL A 156 -5.51 13.73 28.33
CA VAL A 156 -6.49 14.38 27.45
C VAL A 156 -6.95 15.71 28.04
N ASP A 157 -7.21 15.75 29.35
CA ASP A 157 -7.59 16.97 30.06
C ASP A 157 -6.47 18.02 30.00
N GLN A 158 -5.22 17.62 30.27
CA GLN A 158 -4.04 18.47 30.10
C GLN A 158 -3.88 18.98 28.67
N PHE A 159 -4.17 18.13 27.67
CA PHE A 159 -4.11 18.52 26.27
C PHE A 159 -5.14 19.61 25.92
N PHE A 160 -6.40 19.46 26.35
CA PHE A 160 -7.41 20.49 26.11
C PHE A 160 -7.18 21.74 26.94
N GLY A 161 -6.72 21.61 28.19
CA GLY A 161 -6.31 22.75 29.02
C GLY A 161 -5.19 23.57 28.39
N ALA A 162 -4.18 22.91 27.78
CA ALA A 162 -3.12 23.61 27.06
C ALA A 162 -3.63 24.36 25.81
N ILE A 163 -4.63 23.82 25.10
CA ILE A 163 -5.29 24.52 24.00
C ILE A 163 -6.05 25.74 24.50
N ASP A 164 -6.70 25.65 25.65
CA ASP A 164 -7.47 26.74 26.24
C ASP A 164 -6.57 27.90 26.67
N THR A 165 -5.45 27.62 27.34
CA THR A 165 -4.44 28.64 27.63
C THR A 165 -3.89 29.31 26.37
N GLU A 166 -3.71 28.55 25.28
CA GLU A 166 -3.27 29.11 24.00
C GLU A 166 -4.33 30.01 23.35
N ILE A 167 -5.60 29.63 23.46
CA ILE A 167 -6.74 30.43 22.97
C ILE A 167 -6.79 31.77 23.72
N GLU A 168 -6.69 31.76 25.05
CA GLU A 168 -6.67 32.98 25.88
C GLU A 168 -5.52 33.91 25.47
N ARG A 169 -4.32 33.36 25.22
CA ARG A 169 -3.18 34.16 24.75
C ARG A 169 -3.43 34.75 23.37
N VAL A 170 -3.92 33.95 22.41
CA VAL A 170 -4.15 34.38 21.02
C VAL A 170 -5.30 35.37 20.90
N GLU A 171 -6.30 35.30 21.77
CA GLU A 171 -7.37 36.28 21.84
C GLU A 171 -6.83 37.70 22.06
N ILE A 172 -5.81 37.83 22.91
CA ILE A 172 -5.15 39.11 23.22
C ILE A 172 -4.15 39.50 22.13
N GLU A 173 -3.24 38.59 21.75
CA GLU A 173 -2.10 38.91 20.89
C GLU A 173 -2.45 38.92 19.38
N HIS A 174 -3.33 38.01 18.95
CA HIS A 174 -3.57 37.68 17.55
C HIS A 174 -5.05 37.34 17.28
N PRO A 175 -5.99 38.29 17.49
CA PRO A 175 -7.44 38.00 17.45
C PRO A 175 -7.93 37.44 16.10
N ARG A 176 -7.23 37.74 15.00
CA ARG A 176 -7.54 37.16 13.67
C ARG A 176 -7.31 35.65 13.57
N ARG A 177 -6.49 35.07 14.46
CA ARG A 177 -6.18 33.62 14.52
C ARG A 177 -7.05 32.86 15.52
N LEU A 178 -7.84 33.56 16.33
CA LEU A 178 -8.70 32.96 17.35
C LEU A 178 -9.65 31.91 16.76
N LEU A 179 -10.29 32.23 15.65
CA LEU A 179 -11.23 31.33 14.96
C LEU A 179 -10.56 30.04 14.46
N ASP A 180 -9.29 30.11 14.04
CA ASP A 180 -8.56 28.93 13.59
C ASP A 180 -8.27 27.98 14.76
N LEU A 181 -7.87 28.52 15.93
CA LEU A 181 -7.64 27.71 17.13
C LEU A 181 -8.93 27.12 17.70
N LEU A 182 -10.02 27.90 17.74
CA LEU A 182 -11.33 27.41 18.17
C LEU A 182 -11.83 26.28 17.26
N ARG A 183 -11.63 26.41 15.94
CA ARG A 183 -11.92 25.34 14.98
C ARG A 183 -11.09 24.10 15.28
N ASP A 184 -9.77 24.25 15.45
CA ASP A 184 -8.88 23.11 15.67
C ASP A 184 -9.22 22.40 17.00
N LYS A 185 -9.56 23.14 18.08
CA LYS A 185 -10.08 22.58 19.34
C LYS A 185 -11.34 21.75 19.10
N ALA A 186 -12.32 22.30 18.38
CA ALA A 186 -13.57 21.60 18.07
C ALA A 186 -13.32 20.32 17.24
N MET A 187 -12.37 20.36 16.30
CA MET A 187 -11.96 19.18 15.52
C MET A 187 -11.37 18.08 16.41
N PHE A 188 -10.45 18.41 17.32
CA PHE A 188 -9.90 17.43 18.27
C PHE A 188 -10.97 16.86 19.20
N TYR A 189 -11.90 17.70 19.67
CA TYR A 189 -12.99 17.26 20.52
C TYR A 189 -13.93 16.29 19.80
N ALA A 190 -14.30 16.58 18.54
CA ALA A 190 -15.10 15.69 17.72
C ALA A 190 -14.40 14.34 17.50
N MET A 191 -13.10 14.34 17.18
CA MET A 191 -12.31 13.10 17.04
C MET A 191 -12.27 12.30 18.34
N TYR A 192 -12.09 12.97 19.48
CA TYR A 192 -11.99 12.31 20.78
C TYR A 192 -13.32 11.70 21.23
N VAL A 193 -14.41 12.47 21.15
CA VAL A 193 -15.73 12.04 21.66
C VAL A 193 -16.43 11.06 20.70
N GLN A 194 -16.36 11.31 19.40
CA GLN A 194 -17.08 10.49 18.41
C GLN A 194 -16.22 9.38 17.80
N GLY A 195 -14.90 9.42 17.98
CA GLY A 195 -13.99 8.44 17.39
C GLY A 195 -13.88 8.54 15.86
N VAL A 196 -14.29 9.66 15.26
CA VAL A 196 -14.21 9.89 13.81
C VAL A 196 -12.76 9.94 13.34
N ARG A 197 -12.47 9.34 12.19
CA ARG A 197 -11.13 9.42 11.59
C ARG A 197 -10.89 10.82 11.05
N LEU A 198 -9.63 11.23 11.01
CA LEU A 198 -9.23 12.53 10.47
C LEU A 198 -9.75 12.72 9.02
N ASP A 199 -9.70 11.67 8.20
CA ASP A 199 -10.17 11.71 6.82
C ASP A 199 -11.70 11.90 6.73
N GLU A 200 -12.45 11.27 7.65
CA GLU A 200 -13.91 11.40 7.75
C GLU A 200 -14.29 12.82 8.20
N LEU A 201 -13.58 13.35 9.20
CA LEU A 201 -13.77 14.71 9.68
C LEU A 201 -13.48 15.75 8.59
N CYS A 202 -12.36 15.62 7.88
CA CYS A 202 -12.01 16.52 6.78
C CYS A 202 -13.01 16.47 5.62
N ALA A 203 -13.58 15.29 5.31
CA ALA A 203 -14.61 15.15 4.29
C ALA A 203 -15.94 15.79 4.70
N SER A 204 -16.25 15.84 6.00
CA SER A 204 -17.48 16.41 6.55
C SER A 204 -17.47 17.95 6.64
N LEU A 205 -16.29 18.58 6.59
CA LEU A 205 -16.16 20.02 6.73
C LEU A 205 -16.36 20.71 5.37
N PRO A 206 -17.07 21.86 5.34
CA PRO A 206 -17.16 22.67 4.13
C PRO A 206 -15.78 23.17 3.72
N PRO A 207 -15.49 23.32 2.41
CA PRO A 207 -14.21 23.82 1.93
C PRO A 207 -13.99 25.26 2.41
N SER A 208 -13.26 25.43 3.51
CA SER A 208 -12.89 26.74 4.04
C SER A 208 -11.59 27.24 3.40
N ARG A 209 -11.54 28.56 3.09
CA ARG A 209 -10.42 29.23 2.40
C ARG A 209 -9.07 29.19 3.15
N SER A 210 -9.04 28.75 4.42
CA SER A 210 -7.81 28.67 5.25
C SER A 210 -7.26 27.24 5.45
N SER A 211 -7.84 26.23 4.81
CA SER A 211 -7.49 24.80 4.99
C SER A 211 -6.03 24.43 4.65
N THR A 212 -5.31 25.27 3.91
CA THR A 212 -3.89 25.06 3.59
C THR A 212 -2.94 25.33 4.77
N ILE A 213 -3.37 26.10 5.78
CA ILE A 213 -2.54 26.47 6.94
C ILE A 213 -2.65 25.42 8.07
N CYS A 214 -3.81 24.79 8.20
CA CYS A 214 -4.16 23.87 9.29
C CYS A 214 -3.25 22.62 9.33
N THR A 215 -2.90 22.02 8.18
CA THR A 215 -1.96 20.87 8.13
C THR A 215 -0.50 21.26 8.34
N ARG A 216 -0.10 22.48 7.96
CA ARG A 216 1.31 22.93 8.01
C ARG A 216 1.71 23.44 9.39
N PHE A 217 0.78 24.04 10.13
CA PHE A 217 1.03 24.51 11.50
C PHE A 217 0.90 23.38 12.52
N MET A 218 -0.11 22.50 12.42
CA MET A 218 -0.25 21.35 13.34
C MET A 218 1.00 20.45 13.39
N MET A 219 1.70 20.26 12.26
CA MET A 219 2.94 19.48 12.25
C MET A 219 4.15 20.23 12.82
N ALA A 220 4.18 21.56 12.77
CA ALA A 220 5.33 22.37 13.19
C ALA A 220 5.32 22.65 14.71
N THR A 221 4.15 22.92 15.30
CA THR A 221 4.02 23.17 16.75
C THR A 221 4.10 21.87 17.55
N PHE A 222 3.57 20.75 17.03
CA PHE A 222 3.61 19.43 17.68
C PHE A 222 5.02 18.79 17.67
N ALA A 223 5.88 19.15 16.71
CA ALA A 223 7.27 18.66 16.65
C ALA A 223 8.20 19.31 17.70
N ARG A 224 7.80 20.44 18.30
CA ARG A 224 8.60 21.14 19.32
C ARG A 224 8.47 20.53 20.71
N SER A 225 7.34 19.94 21.07
CA SER A 225 7.06 19.50 22.46
C SER A 225 7.56 18.09 22.81
N SER A 226 7.98 17.25 21.86
CA SER A 226 8.48 15.90 22.19
C SER A 226 9.43 15.29 21.16
N ARG A 227 10.60 14.80 21.62
CA ARG A 227 11.64 14.16 20.79
C ARG A 227 11.13 12.92 20.02
N ARG A 228 10.03 12.31 20.45
CA ARG A 228 9.48 11.06 19.92
C ARG A 228 8.74 11.21 18.58
N TRP A 229 8.33 12.43 18.20
CA TRP A 229 7.49 12.67 17.01
C TRP A 229 8.23 13.34 15.83
N ARG A 230 9.50 13.75 16.02
CA ARG A 230 10.35 14.31 14.95
C ARG A 230 10.57 13.34 13.78
N CYS A 231 10.55 12.03 14.05
CA CYS A 231 10.71 11.00 13.02
C CYS A 231 9.50 10.87 12.08
N LEU A 232 8.29 11.27 12.50
CA LEU A 232 7.10 11.25 11.63
C LEU A 232 7.08 12.45 10.67
N ALA A 233 7.47 13.64 11.13
CA ALA A 233 7.55 14.85 10.30
C ALA A 233 8.64 14.76 9.21
N ALA A 234 9.75 14.05 9.48
CA ALA A 234 10.84 13.86 8.52
C ALA A 234 10.52 12.89 7.37
N ARG A 235 9.48 12.04 7.51
CA ARG A 235 9.02 11.12 6.45
C ARG A 235 7.97 11.74 5.54
N SER A 236 7.09 12.62 6.04
CA SER A 236 6.06 13.26 5.21
C SER A 236 6.64 14.36 4.31
N SER A 237 7.65 15.09 4.78
CA SER A 237 8.34 16.15 4.03
C SER A 237 9.05 15.62 2.77
N ARG A 238 9.58 14.39 2.78
CA ARG A 238 10.14 13.74 1.57
C ARG A 238 9.08 13.27 0.56
N CYS A 239 7.84 13.03 1.00
CA CYS A 239 6.74 12.68 0.09
C CYS A 239 6.13 13.90 -0.61
N LEU A 240 6.16 15.08 0.02
CA LEU A 240 5.62 16.32 -0.56
C LEU A 240 6.60 17.03 -1.51
N ALA A 241 7.91 16.88 -1.33
CA ALA A 241 8.91 17.44 -2.25
C ALA A 241 8.97 16.73 -3.62
N ARG A 242 8.19 15.66 -3.84
CA ARG A 242 8.07 14.93 -5.12
C ARG A 242 6.80 15.26 -5.91
N LYS A 243 5.95 16.16 -5.39
CA LYS A 243 4.66 16.56 -5.99
C LYS A 243 4.54 18.07 -6.26
N LEU A 244 5.63 18.81 -6.09
CA LEU A 244 5.84 20.15 -6.65
C LEU A 244 6.93 20.02 -7.72
#